data_AF-A0AAW8KR61-F1
#
_entry.id   AF-A0AAW8KR61-F1
#
_cell.length_a   1.000
_cell.length_b   1.000
_cell.length_c   1.000
_cell.angle_alpha   90.00
_cell.angle_beta   90.00
_cell.angle_gamma   90.00
#
_symmetry.space_group_name_H-M   'P 1'
#
loop_
_entity.id
_entity.type
_entity.pdbx_description
1 polymer ?
#
loop_
_entity_poly.entity_id
_entity_poly.type
_entity_poly.pdbx_seq_one_letter_code
_entity_poly.pdbx_strand_id
1 'polypeptide(L)'
;VGVVEQSKIIDGSKVKSGDVLIGVASSGAHSNGYSLLRKILDVKNVDLTQTIDGRPLADVAMEPTRIYVKPVLELCKQVDVHAMAHITGGVLPVNLPRVLPNGA
;
A
#
# COMPACT_ATOMS: atom_id res chain seq x y z
N VAL A 1 12.74 14.86 1.22
CA VAL A 1 12.15 15.73 2.27
C VAL A 1 10.78 16.18 1.79
N GLY A 2 9.76 16.15 2.64
CA GLY A 2 8.41 16.62 2.34
C GLY A 2 8.02 17.81 3.22
N VAL A 3 7.00 18.56 2.83
CA VAL A 3 6.47 19.71 3.58
C VAL A 3 4.95 19.63 3.64
N VAL A 4 4.37 20.05 4.76
CA VAL A 4 2.92 20.13 4.96
C VAL A 4 2.62 21.31 5.89
N GLU A 5 1.53 22.02 5.61
CA GLU A 5 1.00 23.02 6.53
C GLU A 5 0.47 22.34 7.78
N GLN A 6 0.74 22.88 8.97
CA GLN A 6 0.31 22.27 10.24
C GLN A 6 -1.22 22.05 10.28
N SER A 7 -1.99 22.99 9.75
CA SER A 7 -3.46 22.91 9.68
C SER A 7 -3.98 21.89 8.66
N LYS A 8 -3.13 21.35 7.80
CA LYS A 8 -3.47 20.36 6.76
C LYS A 8 -2.89 18.98 7.03
N ILE A 9 -2.33 18.76 8.22
CA ILE A 9 -1.86 17.43 8.62
C ILE A 9 -3.04 16.48 8.69
N ILE A 10 -2.88 15.30 8.08
CA ILE A 10 -3.84 14.19 8.17
C ILE A 10 -3.32 13.26 9.26
N ASP A 11 -3.94 13.30 10.43
CA ASP A 11 -3.52 12.57 11.64
C ASP A 11 -4.49 11.45 12.05
N GLY A 12 -5.56 11.23 11.27
CA GLY A 12 -6.57 10.20 11.54
C GLY A 12 -7.64 10.61 12.57
N SER A 13 -7.51 11.77 13.22
CA SER A 13 -8.47 12.25 14.24
C SER A 13 -9.88 12.50 13.68
N LYS A 14 -9.98 12.73 12.36
CA LYS A 14 -11.25 12.98 11.66
C LYS A 14 -12.03 11.70 11.33
N VAL A 15 -11.40 10.52 11.44
CA VAL A 15 -12.03 9.26 11.04
C VAL A 15 -13.22 8.95 11.96
N LYS A 16 -14.33 8.51 11.37
CA LYS A 16 -15.57 8.21 12.08
C LYS A 16 -16.37 7.10 11.40
N SER A 17 -17.30 6.52 12.16
CA SER A 17 -18.27 5.58 11.58
C SER A 17 -19.06 6.24 10.44
N GLY A 18 -19.21 5.52 9.34
CA GLY A 18 -19.80 6.03 8.10
C GLY A 18 -18.78 6.52 7.07
N ASP A 19 -17.50 6.64 7.41
CA ASP A 19 -16.45 6.91 6.42
C ASP A 19 -16.29 5.74 5.44
N VAL A 20 -15.94 6.07 4.20
CA VAL A 20 -15.75 5.09 3.12
C VAL A 20 -14.28 4.76 2.97
N LEU A 21 -13.95 3.47 2.99
CA LEU A 21 -12.60 2.99 2.71
C LEU A 21 -12.42 2.77 1.20
N ILE A 22 -11.44 3.47 0.61
CA ILE A 22 -11.07 3.33 -0.80
C ILE A 22 -9.68 2.69 -0.90
N GLY A 23 -9.62 1.50 -1.51
CA GLY A 23 -8.37 0.83 -1.82
C GLY A 23 -7.80 1.28 -3.16
N VAL A 24 -6.51 1.62 -3.19
CA VAL A 24 -5.78 1.90 -4.44
C VAL A 24 -4.95 0.67 -4.81
N ALA A 25 -5.12 0.18 -6.03
CA ALA A 25 -4.44 -1.02 -6.49
C ALA A 25 -2.90 -0.86 -6.49
N SER A 26 -2.22 -1.84 -5.87
CA SER A 26 -0.77 -2.00 -5.97
C SER A 26 -0.35 -2.41 -7.39
N SER A 27 0.94 -2.33 -7.67
CA SER A 27 1.54 -2.88 -8.88
C SER A 27 1.91 -4.36 -8.72
N GLY A 28 2.00 -4.85 -7.48
CA GLY A 28 2.41 -6.21 -7.15
C GLY A 28 2.77 -6.32 -5.67
N ALA A 29 3.85 -7.05 -5.37
CA ALA A 29 4.38 -7.20 -4.02
C ALA A 29 5.03 -5.92 -3.44
N HIS A 30 5.25 -4.91 -4.27
CA HIS A 30 5.97 -3.67 -3.92
C HIS A 30 7.35 -3.99 -3.35
N SER A 31 7.66 -3.57 -2.13
CA SER A 31 8.96 -3.78 -1.48
C SER A 31 8.88 -4.60 -0.19
N ASN A 32 7.76 -5.31 0.03
CA ASN A 32 7.51 -6.06 1.26
C ASN A 32 7.16 -7.52 0.96
N GLY A 33 7.41 -8.43 1.93
CA GLY A 33 7.08 -9.85 1.79
C GLY A 33 8.08 -10.69 0.99
N TYR A 34 9.19 -10.11 0.51
CA TYR A 34 10.19 -10.83 -0.30
C TYR A 34 10.91 -11.98 0.43
N SER A 35 10.98 -11.96 1.76
CA SER A 35 11.48 -13.10 2.51
C SER A 35 10.57 -14.32 2.36
N LEU A 36 9.25 -14.13 2.42
CA LEU A 36 8.29 -15.21 2.20
C LEU A 36 8.26 -15.63 0.73
N LEU A 37 8.23 -14.67 -0.20
CA LEU A 37 8.26 -14.94 -1.63
C LEU A 37 9.47 -15.80 -2.01
N ARG A 38 10.68 -15.40 -1.61
CA ARG A 38 11.90 -16.20 -1.85
C ARG A 38 11.81 -17.59 -1.23
N LYS A 39 11.26 -17.70 -0.01
CA LYS A 39 11.12 -19.01 0.64
C LYS A 39 10.15 -19.94 -0.09
N ILE A 40 9.05 -19.40 -0.62
CA ILE A 40 8.10 -20.18 -1.42
C ILE A 40 8.75 -20.67 -2.71
N LEU A 41 9.45 -19.78 -3.43
CA LEU A 41 10.13 -20.13 -4.68
C LEU A 41 11.17 -21.25 -4.47
N ASP A 42 11.95 -21.14 -3.39
CA ASP A 42 12.95 -22.13 -2.95
C ASP A 42 12.31 -23.49 -2.63
N VAL A 43 11.35 -23.52 -1.68
CA VAL A 43 10.73 -24.78 -1.22
C VAL A 43 9.97 -25.49 -2.34
N LYS A 44 9.44 -24.75 -3.31
CA LYS A 44 8.65 -25.29 -4.42
C LYS A 44 9.48 -25.51 -5.69
N ASN A 45 10.78 -25.20 -5.69
CA ASN A 45 11.66 -25.25 -6.86
C ASN A 45 11.01 -24.60 -8.09
N VAL A 46 10.51 -23.38 -7.91
CA VAL A 46 9.73 -22.69 -8.93
C VAL A 46 10.64 -22.17 -10.04
N ASP A 47 10.29 -22.48 -11.29
CA ASP A 47 10.90 -21.85 -12.47
C ASP A 47 10.45 -20.39 -12.59
N LEU A 48 11.40 -19.45 -12.54
CA LEU A 48 11.15 -18.02 -12.66
C LEU A 48 10.76 -17.57 -14.07
N THR A 49 11.04 -18.40 -15.08
CA THR A 49 10.68 -18.13 -16.47
C THR A 49 9.23 -18.52 -16.78
N GLN A 50 8.57 -19.26 -15.88
CA GLN A 50 7.16 -19.58 -16.04
C GLN A 50 6.31 -18.32 -16.13
N THR A 51 5.18 -18.43 -16.81
CA THR A 51 4.27 -17.31 -17.04
C THR A 51 3.15 -17.28 -16.00
N ILE A 52 2.86 -16.11 -15.45
CA ILE A 52 1.68 -15.80 -14.64
C ILE A 52 0.97 -14.60 -15.26
N ASP A 53 -0.35 -14.73 -15.50
CA ASP A 53 -1.17 -13.69 -16.14
C ASP A 53 -0.56 -13.12 -17.44
N GLY A 54 0.07 -13.99 -18.24
CA GLY A 54 0.69 -13.61 -19.51
C GLY A 54 2.06 -12.93 -19.41
N ARG A 55 2.67 -12.84 -18.22
CA ARG A 55 4.01 -12.27 -17.99
C ARG A 55 4.96 -13.26 -17.30
N PRO A 56 6.28 -13.20 -17.53
CA PRO A 56 7.23 -13.98 -16.75
C PRO A 56 7.12 -13.69 -15.25
N LEU A 57 7.18 -14.74 -14.42
CA LEU A 57 7.08 -14.61 -12.97
C LEU A 57 8.19 -13.70 -12.41
N ALA A 58 9.41 -13.77 -12.96
CA ALA A 58 10.50 -12.87 -12.59
C ALA A 58 10.10 -11.39 -12.72
N ASP A 59 9.43 -11.02 -13.81
CA ASP A 59 9.02 -9.64 -14.07
C ASP A 59 7.91 -9.20 -13.13
N VAL A 60 6.93 -10.08 -12.86
CA VAL A 60 5.84 -9.80 -11.92
C VAL A 60 6.39 -9.67 -10.49
N ALA A 61 7.32 -10.53 -10.10
CA ALA A 61 7.97 -10.49 -8.80
C ALA A 61 8.88 -9.27 -8.63
N MET A 62 9.41 -8.68 -9.72
CA MET A 62 10.28 -7.52 -9.68
C MET A 62 9.58 -6.21 -10.09
N GLU A 63 8.26 -6.24 -10.28
CA GLU A 63 7.47 -5.07 -10.65
C GLU A 63 7.70 -3.93 -9.64
N PRO A 64 8.15 -2.74 -10.09
CA PRO A 64 8.49 -1.64 -9.19
C PRO A 64 7.31 -1.19 -8.34
N THR A 65 7.61 -0.72 -7.12
CA THR A 65 6.60 -0.09 -6.24
C THR A 65 5.96 1.11 -6.93
N ARG A 66 4.64 1.06 -7.05
CA ARG A 66 3.85 2.19 -7.57
C ARG A 66 3.94 3.39 -6.63
N ILE A 67 4.25 4.56 -7.19
CA ILE A 67 4.35 5.82 -6.46
C ILE A 67 3.05 6.63 -6.61
N TYR A 68 2.36 6.89 -5.50
CA TYR A 68 1.03 7.54 -5.50
C TYR A 68 1.05 9.05 -5.23
N VAL A 69 2.21 9.68 -5.11
CA VAL A 69 2.32 11.07 -4.62
C VAL A 69 1.47 12.07 -5.42
N LYS A 70 1.52 12.02 -6.76
CA LYS A 70 0.78 12.94 -7.62
C LYS A 70 -0.74 12.79 -7.49
N PRO A 71 -1.33 11.58 -7.68
CA PRO A 71 -2.78 11.43 -7.53
C PRO A 71 -3.27 11.68 -6.10
N VAL A 72 -2.49 11.34 -5.06
CA VAL A 72 -2.87 11.62 -3.67
C VAL A 72 -2.89 13.12 -3.38
N LEU A 73 -1.86 13.85 -3.80
CA LEU A 73 -1.85 15.32 -3.64
C LEU A 73 -2.99 16.00 -4.37
N GLU A 74 -3.42 15.47 -5.51
CA GLU A 74 -4.58 15.99 -6.23
C GLU A 74 -5.90 15.66 -5.51
N LEU A 75 -6.06 14.43 -5.04
CA LEU A 75 -7.22 14.01 -4.26
C LEU A 75 -7.43 14.88 -3.01
N CYS A 76 -6.36 15.18 -2.27
CA CYS A 76 -6.42 16.02 -1.08
C CYS A 76 -6.88 17.48 -1.34
N LYS A 77 -6.91 17.93 -2.60
CA LYS A 77 -7.48 19.24 -2.98
C LYS A 77 -8.98 19.16 -3.24
N GLN A 78 -9.50 17.98 -3.58
CA GLN A 78 -10.86 17.79 -4.07
C GLN A 78 -11.79 17.21 -3.00
N VAL A 79 -11.26 16.44 -2.05
CA VAL A 79 -12.03 15.80 -0.99
C VAL A 79 -11.34 15.94 0.37
N ASP A 80 -12.12 15.92 1.46
CA ASP A 80 -11.56 15.87 2.81
C ASP A 80 -11.12 14.44 3.13
N VAL A 81 -9.82 14.18 3.01
CA VAL A 81 -9.22 12.87 3.30
C VAL A 81 -8.99 12.76 4.81
N HIS A 82 -9.75 11.89 5.49
CA HIS A 82 -9.67 11.76 6.95
C HIS A 82 -8.44 10.98 7.43
N ALA A 83 -8.00 9.98 6.66
CA ALA A 83 -6.81 9.15 6.95
C ALA A 83 -6.27 8.51 5.67
N MET A 84 -4.99 8.11 5.69
CA MET A 84 -4.35 7.35 4.61
C MET A 84 -3.38 6.32 5.19
N ALA A 85 -3.63 5.03 4.94
CA ALA A 85 -2.71 3.96 5.31
C ALA A 85 -1.86 3.53 4.11
N HIS A 86 -0.53 3.65 4.22
CA HIS A 86 0.38 3.03 3.25
C HIS A 86 0.62 1.56 3.63
N ILE A 87 0.11 0.65 2.79
CA ILE A 87 0.19 -0.79 3.07
C ILE A 87 1.59 -1.30 2.73
N THR A 88 2.35 -1.67 3.77
CA THR A 88 3.75 -2.11 3.68
C THR A 88 3.94 -3.41 4.47
N GLY A 89 5.05 -3.56 5.20
CA GLY A 89 5.27 -4.69 6.11
C GLY A 89 4.14 -4.80 7.15
N GLY A 90 3.70 -6.04 7.41
CA GLY A 90 2.54 -6.30 8.27
C GLY A 90 1.18 -6.10 7.59
N VAL A 91 1.15 -5.66 6.33
CA VAL A 91 -0.03 -5.54 5.46
C VAL A 91 -1.21 -4.80 6.13
N LEU A 92 -2.46 -5.09 5.75
CA LEU A 92 -3.63 -4.36 6.21
C LEU A 92 -3.83 -4.38 7.74
N PRO A 93 -3.74 -5.53 8.45
CA PRO A 93 -4.02 -5.61 9.88
C PRO A 93 -3.03 -4.80 10.75
N VAL A 94 -1.84 -4.52 10.24
CA VAL A 94 -0.84 -3.74 10.96
C VAL A 94 -0.85 -2.27 10.52
N ASN A 95 -1.05 -1.98 9.23
CA ASN A 95 -0.93 -0.62 8.71
C ASN A 95 -2.23 0.19 8.85
N LEU A 96 -3.41 -0.43 8.70
CA LEU A 96 -4.67 0.29 8.79
C LEU A 96 -4.95 0.81 10.20
N PRO A 97 -4.78 0.03 11.29
CA PRO A 97 -5.07 0.55 12.63
C PRO A 97 -4.20 1.74 13.07
N ARG A 98 -3.02 1.92 12.46
CA ARG A 98 -2.10 3.04 12.79
C ARG A 98 -2.63 4.41 12.42
N VAL A 99 -3.64 4.48 11.54
CA VAL A 99 -4.22 5.73 11.05
C VAL A 99 -5.67 5.90 11.50
N LEU A 100 -6.15 5.01 12.35
CA LEU A 100 -7.46 5.08 12.97
C LEU A 100 -7.33 5.64 14.40
N PRO A 101 -8.35 6.34 14.91
CA PRO A 101 -8.39 6.79 16.29
C PRO A 101 -8.51 5.60 17.25
N ASN A 102 -8.14 5.81 18.52
CA ASN A 102 -8.26 4.78 19.54
C ASN A 102 -9.71 4.31 19.70
N GLY A 103 -9.91 2.98 19.72
CA GLY A 103 -11.23 2.37 19.89
C GLY A 103 -12.06 2.26 18.61
N ALA A 104 -11.48 2.60 17.45
CA ALA A 104 -12.02 2.26 16.14
C ALA A 104 -11.77 0.78 15.77
#